data_AF-A0A3P3VUE3-F1
#
_entry.id   AF-A0A3P3VUE3-F1
#
_cell.length_a   1.000
_cell.length_b   1.000
_cell.length_c   1.000
_cell.angle_alpha   90.00
_cell.angle_beta   90.00
_cell.angle_gamma   90.00
#
_symmetry.space_group_name_H-M   'P 1'
#
loop_
_entity.id
_entity.type
_entity.pdbx_description
1 polymer ?
#
loop_
_entity_poly.entity_id
_entity_poly.type
_entity_poly.pdbx_seq_one_letter_code
_entity_poly.pdbx_strand_id
1 'polypeptide(L)'
;MDKALFIADGALKTDLELLLPDCSNLVVISAYITKPAIEWLIGLSEKHPLRSVRVISRVTLSDIMNGATDLDALKLILKSGWSLGRIPNLHAKIYLLDSTVMYISSGNFTASGLKIFGDGNIEASVKIKPDSCCLDFVSNLFNLSQGLDLAALDKMEAYVSTFVDGVKSVCDWPSEIVSARDYLLVSDFPLEEYGNRNGVNEDPVYNTIRSNGSGGRSLLLNTAAYRWLKTTLMYKEGNEAYFGELSSLLHSVLKDDPAPYRKSVKTILSNLLTFISEIAQDEIELSRPRYSMRAKLKWSGSVQT
;
A
#
# COMPACT_ATOMS: atom_id res chain seq x y z
N MET A 1 -30.22 12.93 11.99
CA MET A 1 -28.85 12.67 11.49
C MET A 1 -27.92 13.57 12.27
N ASP A 2 -26.96 12.99 12.99
CA ASP A 2 -25.86 13.78 13.55
C ASP A 2 -25.11 14.42 12.37
N LYS A 3 -24.98 15.75 12.38
CA LYS A 3 -24.38 16.49 11.25
C LYS A 3 -22.88 16.26 11.23
N ALA A 4 -22.34 15.97 10.05
CA ALA A 4 -20.90 16.08 9.81
C ALA A 4 -20.44 17.52 10.07
N LEU A 5 -19.35 17.69 10.79
CA LEU A 5 -18.79 18.99 11.14
C LEU A 5 -17.52 19.22 10.32
N PHE A 6 -17.50 20.29 9.54
CA PHE A 6 -16.29 20.72 8.85
C PHE A 6 -15.27 21.25 9.87
N ILE A 7 -14.03 20.78 9.75
CA ILE A 7 -12.90 21.16 10.58
C ILE A 7 -11.94 21.92 9.67
N ALA A 8 -11.83 23.22 9.93
CA ALA A 8 -10.95 24.10 9.18
C ALA A 8 -9.47 23.79 9.44
N ASP A 9 -8.63 24.34 8.59
CA ASP A 9 -7.17 24.21 8.65
C ASP A 9 -6.60 24.52 10.05
N GLY A 10 -5.71 23.65 10.54
CA GLY A 10 -5.14 23.72 11.89
C GLY A 10 -6.04 23.30 13.05
N ALA A 11 -7.37 23.29 12.89
CA ALA A 11 -8.29 22.98 13.98
C ALA A 11 -8.29 21.48 14.37
N LEU A 12 -7.91 20.58 13.45
CA LEU A 12 -7.82 19.14 13.73
C LEU A 12 -6.89 18.83 14.90
N LYS A 13 -5.71 19.44 14.95
CA LYS A 13 -4.75 19.25 16.04
C LYS A 13 -5.37 19.66 17.38
N THR A 14 -5.97 20.85 17.44
CA THR A 14 -6.62 21.36 18.65
C THR A 14 -7.77 20.45 19.12
N ASP A 15 -8.58 19.95 18.18
CA ASP A 15 -9.64 19.00 18.48
C ASP A 15 -9.08 17.68 19.06
N LEU A 16 -7.99 17.15 18.48
CA LEU A 16 -7.33 15.96 18.99
C LEU A 16 -6.72 16.19 20.38
N GLU A 17 -6.07 17.33 20.62
CA GLU A 17 -5.52 17.69 21.95
C GLU A 17 -6.59 17.76 23.04
N LEU A 18 -7.80 18.17 22.67
CA LEU A 18 -8.95 18.22 23.58
C LEU A 18 -9.53 16.83 23.87
N LEU A 19 -9.59 15.95 22.86
CA LEU A 19 -10.30 14.67 22.95
C LEU A 19 -9.42 13.49 23.37
N LEU A 20 -8.13 13.50 23.01
CA LEU A 20 -7.22 12.40 23.31
C LEU A 20 -7.00 12.14 24.81
N PRO A 21 -7.00 13.15 25.72
CA PRO A 21 -6.88 12.92 27.16
C PRO A 21 -7.98 12.02 27.75
N ASP A 22 -9.19 12.06 27.18
CA ASP A 22 -10.32 11.22 27.62
C ASP A 22 -10.51 9.97 26.75
N CYS A 23 -9.66 9.78 25.73
CA CYS A 23 -9.73 8.67 24.79
C CYS A 23 -9.12 7.41 25.40
N SER A 24 -9.76 6.26 25.22
CA SER A 24 -9.16 4.97 25.59
C SER A 24 -8.50 4.26 24.40
N ASN A 25 -9.11 4.33 23.23
CA ASN A 25 -8.70 3.58 22.04
C ASN A 25 -8.59 4.52 20.84
N LEU A 26 -7.40 4.56 20.25
CA LEU A 26 -7.12 5.35 19.07
C LEU A 26 -6.76 4.45 17.89
N VAL A 27 -7.38 4.73 16.74
CA VAL A 27 -6.91 4.23 15.44
C VAL A 27 -6.41 5.42 14.64
N VAL A 28 -5.20 5.30 14.11
CA VAL A 28 -4.62 6.24 13.15
C VAL A 28 -4.34 5.51 11.85
N ILE A 29 -4.99 5.93 10.77
CA ILE A 29 -4.70 5.46 9.42
C ILE A 29 -4.10 6.65 8.68
N SER A 30 -2.87 6.53 8.19
CA SER A 30 -2.23 7.60 7.43
C SER A 30 -1.17 7.04 6.50
N ALA A 31 -1.20 7.44 5.23
CA ALA A 31 -0.19 7.02 4.25
C ALA A 31 1.23 7.36 4.73
N TYR A 32 1.42 8.56 5.27
CA TYR A 32 2.70 9.11 5.69
C TYR A 32 2.73 9.38 7.20
N ILE A 33 3.86 9.09 7.85
CA ILE A 33 4.05 9.25 9.29
C ILE A 33 5.45 9.80 9.58
N THR A 34 5.53 10.90 10.31
CA THR A 34 6.82 11.48 10.73
C THR A 34 7.04 11.36 12.23
N LYS A 35 8.29 11.29 12.66
CA LYS A 35 8.71 11.16 14.06
C LYS A 35 8.12 12.24 14.98
N PRO A 36 8.11 13.55 14.61
CA PRO A 36 7.51 14.56 15.46
C PRO A 36 6.01 14.36 15.75
N ALA A 37 5.27 13.72 14.83
CA ALA A 37 3.86 13.41 15.03
C ALA A 37 3.64 12.29 16.04
N ILE A 38 4.53 11.29 16.04
CA ILE A 38 4.51 10.23 17.05
C ILE A 38 4.93 10.76 18.41
N GLU A 39 5.99 11.56 18.48
CA GLU A 39 6.44 12.19 19.73
C GLU A 39 5.37 13.09 20.34
N TRP A 40 4.68 13.89 19.51
CA TRP A 40 3.53 14.69 19.96
C TRP A 40 2.42 13.82 20.55
N LEU A 41 2.04 12.72 19.90
CA LEU A 41 1.01 11.81 20.41
C LEU A 41 1.45 11.13 21.72
N ILE A 42 2.71 10.68 21.81
CA ILE A 42 3.27 10.11 23.03
C ILE A 42 3.15 11.12 24.17
N GLY A 43 3.56 12.37 23.95
CA GLY A 43 3.48 13.44 24.96
C GLY A 43 2.06 13.69 25.47
N LEU A 44 1.04 13.61 24.60
CA LEU A 44 -0.36 13.71 25.03
C LEU A 44 -0.80 12.52 25.89
N SER A 45 -0.24 11.33 25.63
CA SER A 45 -0.57 10.10 26.35
C SER A 45 0.19 9.89 27.67
N GLU A 46 1.18 10.74 28.01
CA GLU A 46 1.97 10.57 29.24
C GLU A 46 1.13 10.69 30.52
N LYS A 47 0.20 11.66 30.55
CA LYS A 47 -0.67 11.90 31.72
C LYS A 47 -1.92 11.03 31.70
N HIS A 48 -2.40 10.69 30.50
CA HIS A 48 -3.60 9.90 30.27
C HIS A 48 -3.27 8.80 29.27
N PRO A 49 -2.73 7.66 29.73
CA PRO A 49 -2.29 6.60 28.84
C PRO A 49 -3.45 6.03 28.02
N LEU A 50 -3.27 6.03 26.70
CA LEU A 50 -4.17 5.35 25.78
C LEU A 50 -4.06 3.84 26.02
N ARG A 51 -5.19 3.17 26.24
CA ARG A 51 -5.23 1.71 26.45
C ARG A 51 -4.83 0.95 25.19
N SER A 52 -5.23 1.44 24.02
CA SER A 52 -4.89 0.83 22.74
C SER A 52 -4.67 1.88 21.68
N VAL A 53 -3.56 1.79 20.97
CA VAL A 53 -3.30 2.57 19.76
C VAL A 53 -2.96 1.61 18.64
N ARG A 54 -3.67 1.76 17.52
CA ARG A 54 -3.45 0.95 16.31
C ARG A 54 -3.20 1.87 15.14
N VAL A 55 -2.08 1.67 14.48
CA VAL A 55 -1.63 2.51 13.37
C VAL A 55 -1.59 1.70 12.09
N ILE A 56 -2.14 2.22 10.99
CA ILE A 56 -1.94 1.66 9.65
C ILE A 56 -1.25 2.72 8.78
N SER A 57 -0.16 2.33 8.11
CA SER A 57 0.58 3.19 7.20
C SER A 57 0.98 2.51 5.90
N ARG A 58 1.44 3.30 4.92
CA ARG A 58 1.80 2.79 3.59
C ARG A 58 3.12 2.03 3.62
N VAL A 59 4.12 2.62 4.28
CA VAL A 59 5.45 2.05 4.53
C VAL A 59 6.04 1.39 3.28
N THR A 60 6.07 2.08 2.14
CA THR A 60 6.84 1.58 0.99
C THR A 60 8.31 1.97 1.12
N LEU A 61 9.19 1.22 0.46
CA LEU A 61 10.61 1.58 0.39
C LEU A 61 10.81 3.01 -0.12
N SER A 62 10.04 3.43 -1.13
CA SER A 62 10.11 4.79 -1.67
C SER A 62 9.70 5.85 -0.65
N ASP A 63 8.68 5.58 0.18
CA ASP A 63 8.25 6.53 1.22
C ASP A 63 9.34 6.76 2.27
N ILE A 64 10.03 5.69 2.66
CA ILE A 64 11.16 5.77 3.61
C ILE A 64 12.32 6.52 2.97
N MET A 65 12.74 6.14 1.76
CA MET A 65 13.88 6.76 1.06
C MET A 65 13.67 8.26 0.80
N ASN A 66 12.42 8.69 0.58
CA ASN A 66 12.09 10.10 0.34
C ASN A 66 11.76 10.88 1.63
N GLY A 67 11.83 10.25 2.82
CA GLY A 67 11.51 10.89 4.10
C GLY A 67 10.03 11.24 4.28
N ALA A 68 9.13 10.67 3.47
CA ALA A 68 7.69 10.82 3.67
C ALA A 68 7.22 10.02 4.90
N THR A 69 7.91 8.92 5.21
CA THR A 69 7.70 8.15 6.44
C THR A 69 9.02 7.88 7.13
N ASP A 70 9.09 8.14 8.43
CA ASP A 70 10.32 7.97 9.21
C ASP A 70 10.36 6.57 9.85
N LEU A 71 11.41 5.78 9.60
CA LEU A 71 11.60 4.48 10.26
C LEU A 71 11.67 4.59 11.78
N ASP A 72 12.30 5.66 12.29
CA ASP A 72 12.34 5.98 13.72
C ASP A 72 10.94 6.15 14.31
N ALA A 73 10.03 6.79 13.58
CA ALA A 73 8.65 6.96 14.02
C ALA A 73 7.94 5.61 14.14
N LEU A 74 8.15 4.72 13.17
CA LEU A 74 7.59 3.37 13.20
C LEU A 74 8.12 2.55 14.38
N LYS A 75 9.43 2.66 14.67
CA LYS A 75 10.04 2.03 15.85
C LYS A 75 9.46 2.60 17.15
N LEU A 76 9.23 3.91 17.23
CA LEU A 76 8.62 4.55 18.41
C LEU A 76 7.19 4.08 18.67
N ILE A 77 6.38 3.88 17.61
CA ILE A 77 5.03 3.30 17.74
C ILE A 77 5.12 1.94 18.46
N LEU A 78 5.95 1.03 17.96
CA LEU A 78 6.08 -0.31 18.53
C LEU A 78 6.67 -0.31 19.94
N LYS A 79 7.68 0.55 20.20
CA LYS A 79 8.28 0.70 21.53
C LYS A 79 7.30 1.27 22.57
N SER A 80 6.29 2.00 22.13
CA SER A 80 5.21 2.52 22.98
C SER A 80 4.12 1.48 23.28
N GLY A 81 4.31 0.22 22.84
CA GLY A 81 3.33 -0.85 23.02
C GLY A 81 2.14 -0.77 22.05
N TRP A 82 2.24 0.07 21.01
CA TRP A 82 1.19 0.24 20.01
C TRP A 82 1.39 -0.74 18.85
N SER A 83 0.33 -0.99 18.09
CA SER A 83 0.40 -1.87 16.92
C SER A 83 0.57 -1.09 15.62
N LEU A 84 1.31 -1.69 14.68
CA LEU A 84 1.59 -1.11 13.36
C LEU A 84 1.23 -2.11 12.26
N GLY A 85 0.35 -1.69 11.37
CA GLY A 85 -0.02 -2.38 10.14
C GLY A 85 0.45 -1.64 8.90
N ARG A 86 0.71 -2.38 7.83
CA ARG A 86 1.18 -1.89 6.55
C ARG A 86 0.21 -2.21 5.42
N ILE A 87 -0.11 -1.22 4.58
CA ILE A 87 -0.88 -1.38 3.34
C ILE A 87 -0.20 -0.55 2.22
N PRO A 88 0.51 -1.17 1.25
CA PRO A 88 1.37 -0.47 0.29
C PRO A 88 0.68 0.58 -0.60
N ASN A 89 -0.63 0.46 -0.80
CA ASN A 89 -1.44 1.39 -1.61
C ASN A 89 -2.36 2.27 -0.76
N LEU A 90 -2.11 2.37 0.55
CA LEU A 90 -2.88 3.23 1.44
C LEU A 90 -2.73 4.70 1.07
N HIS A 91 -3.85 5.39 0.90
CA HIS A 91 -3.90 6.85 0.80
C HIS A 91 -4.87 7.50 1.80
N ALA A 92 -5.67 6.73 2.53
CA ALA A 92 -6.61 7.28 3.51
C ALA A 92 -5.87 7.98 4.66
N LYS A 93 -6.51 9.02 5.22
CA LYS A 93 -6.10 9.65 6.48
C LYS A 93 -7.31 9.72 7.42
N ILE A 94 -7.31 8.89 8.45
CA ILE A 94 -8.45 8.70 9.35
C ILE A 94 -7.93 8.65 10.79
N TYR A 95 -8.67 9.31 11.68
CA TYR A 95 -8.50 9.20 13.13
C TYR A 95 -9.81 8.72 13.72
N LEU A 96 -9.81 7.60 14.43
CA LEU A 96 -11.01 7.05 15.08
C LEU A 96 -10.75 6.90 16.58
N LEU A 97 -11.51 7.64 17.38
CA LEU A 97 -11.42 7.68 18.83
C LEU A 97 -12.62 6.94 19.42
N ASP A 98 -12.34 5.90 20.22
CA ASP A 98 -13.29 5.06 20.96
C ASP A 98 -14.47 4.51 20.15
N SER A 99 -14.32 4.43 18.83
CA SER A 99 -15.41 4.07 17.89
C SER A 99 -16.60 5.04 17.93
N THR A 100 -16.44 6.24 18.52
CA THR A 100 -17.52 7.23 18.71
C THR A 100 -17.27 8.53 17.95
N VAL A 101 -16.01 8.87 17.66
CA VAL A 101 -15.63 10.06 16.90
C VAL A 101 -14.65 9.66 15.81
N MET A 102 -14.94 10.06 14.57
CA MET A 102 -14.07 9.83 13.43
C MET A 102 -13.74 11.15 12.73
N TYR A 103 -12.47 11.34 12.40
CA TYR A 103 -11.99 12.39 11.51
C TYR A 103 -11.54 11.77 10.20
N ILE A 104 -11.99 12.34 9.08
CA ILE A 104 -11.47 12.08 7.74
C ILE A 104 -10.75 13.35 7.30
N SER A 105 -9.47 13.22 6.97
CA SER A 105 -8.58 14.35 6.72
C SER A 105 -7.92 14.28 5.34
N SER A 106 -7.58 15.42 4.76
CA SER A 106 -6.61 15.50 3.66
C SER A 106 -5.16 15.37 4.15
N GLY A 107 -4.90 15.82 5.39
CA GLY A 107 -3.58 15.86 5.99
C GLY A 107 -3.14 14.51 6.54
N ASN A 108 -1.88 14.16 6.29
CA ASN A 108 -1.25 12.98 6.86
C ASN A 108 -0.89 13.20 8.33
N PHE A 109 -0.62 12.10 9.04
CA PHE A 109 -0.12 12.08 10.40
C PHE A 109 1.37 12.47 10.48
N THR A 110 1.65 13.70 10.07
CA THR A 110 2.98 14.27 9.98
C THR A 110 3.03 15.64 10.66
N ALA A 111 4.23 16.14 10.95
CA ALA A 111 4.41 17.48 11.51
C ALA A 111 3.69 18.56 10.68
N SER A 112 3.83 18.50 9.36
CA SER A 112 3.20 19.45 8.42
C SER A 112 1.70 19.24 8.27
N GLY A 113 1.22 17.99 8.27
CA GLY A 113 -0.21 17.69 8.12
C GLY A 113 -1.04 18.02 9.35
N LEU A 114 -0.44 17.98 10.54
CA LEU A 114 -1.07 18.37 11.81
C LEU A 114 -0.65 19.77 12.30
N LYS A 115 0.24 20.47 11.58
CA LYS A 115 0.81 21.77 12.01
C LYS A 115 1.36 21.74 13.45
N ILE A 116 2.13 20.71 13.78
CA ILE A 116 2.61 20.47 15.15
C ILE A 116 3.38 21.68 15.68
N PHE A 117 4.21 22.30 14.83
CA PHE A 117 5.04 23.47 15.15
C PHE A 117 4.42 24.81 14.73
N GLY A 118 3.12 24.85 14.41
CA GLY A 118 2.40 26.08 14.01
C GLY A 118 2.32 26.27 12.49
N ASP A 119 3.40 25.97 11.76
CA ASP A 119 3.43 25.99 10.30
C ASP A 119 3.20 24.58 9.71
N GLY A 120 2.59 24.53 8.52
CA GLY A 120 2.35 23.28 7.79
C GLY A 120 1.42 23.46 6.59
N ASN A 121 0.92 22.35 6.06
CA ASN A 121 0.06 22.35 4.88
C ASN A 121 -1.31 22.96 5.19
N ILE A 122 -1.96 23.53 4.18
CA ILE A 122 -3.37 23.90 4.28
C ILE A 122 -4.20 22.62 4.11
N GLU A 123 -4.81 22.16 5.18
CA GLU A 123 -5.56 20.90 5.21
C GLU A 123 -7.04 21.14 5.51
N ALA A 124 -7.88 20.19 5.14
CA ALA A 124 -9.30 20.17 5.48
C ALA A 124 -9.66 18.84 6.11
N SER A 125 -10.56 18.88 7.07
CA SER A 125 -11.03 17.68 7.76
C SER A 125 -12.52 17.72 7.99
N VAL A 126 -13.11 16.55 8.17
CA VAL A 126 -14.51 16.41 8.59
C VAL A 126 -14.54 15.51 9.81
N LYS A 127 -15.23 15.97 10.84
CA LYS A 127 -15.57 15.21 12.05
C LYS A 127 -16.96 14.62 11.89
N ILE A 128 -17.08 13.33 12.10
CA ILE A 128 -18.34 12.60 12.05
C ILE A 128 -18.48 11.69 13.27
N LYS A 129 -19.72 11.30 13.55
CA LYS A 129 -20.00 10.11 14.36
C LYS A 129 -20.02 8.91 13.40
N PRO A 130 -19.15 7.91 13.57
CA PRO A 130 -19.09 6.77 12.67
C PRO A 130 -20.35 5.90 12.84
N ASP A 131 -20.86 5.39 11.74
CA ASP A 131 -21.86 4.32 11.73
C ASP A 131 -21.17 2.95 11.55
N SER A 132 -21.96 1.87 11.44
CA SER A 132 -21.42 0.52 11.24
C SER A 132 -20.58 0.41 9.96
N CYS A 133 -20.97 1.08 8.87
CA CYS A 133 -20.22 1.05 7.62
C CYS A 133 -18.83 1.68 7.78
N CYS A 134 -18.72 2.79 8.51
CA CYS A 134 -17.44 3.40 8.84
C CYS A 134 -16.54 2.45 9.66
N LEU A 135 -17.12 1.78 10.66
CA LEU A 135 -16.37 0.86 11.54
C LEU A 135 -15.95 -0.43 10.81
N ASP A 136 -16.80 -0.94 9.93
CA ASP A 136 -16.51 -2.10 9.07
C ASP A 136 -15.37 -1.78 8.11
N PHE A 137 -15.38 -0.59 7.49
CA PHE A 137 -14.28 -0.14 6.63
C PHE A 137 -12.93 -0.14 7.37
N VAL A 138 -12.87 0.46 8.57
CA VAL A 138 -11.63 0.47 9.39
C VAL A 138 -11.21 -0.94 9.77
N SER A 139 -12.16 -1.80 10.15
CA SER A 139 -11.88 -3.19 10.52
C SER A 139 -11.33 -3.99 9.33
N ASN A 140 -11.88 -3.79 8.13
CA ASN A 140 -11.40 -4.40 6.90
C ASN A 140 -9.98 -3.96 6.56
N LEU A 141 -9.61 -2.69 6.77
CA LEU A 141 -8.23 -2.25 6.59
C LEU A 141 -7.27 -2.98 7.52
N PHE A 142 -7.62 -3.22 8.79
CA PHE A 142 -6.78 -4.03 9.68
C PHE A 142 -6.65 -5.48 9.21
N ASN A 143 -7.74 -6.09 8.73
CA ASN A 143 -7.71 -7.44 8.18
C ASN A 143 -6.81 -7.55 6.93
N LEU A 144 -6.75 -6.50 6.12
CA LEU A 144 -5.87 -6.41 4.95
C LEU A 144 -4.43 -6.02 5.31
N SER A 145 -4.21 -5.39 6.46
CA SER A 145 -2.91 -4.87 6.83
C SER A 145 -1.94 -5.99 7.20
N GLN A 146 -0.71 -5.84 6.74
CA GLN A 146 0.39 -6.69 7.17
C GLN A 146 1.00 -6.12 8.44
N GLY A 147 0.96 -6.89 9.53
CA GLY A 147 1.59 -6.48 10.80
C GLY A 147 3.10 -6.30 10.64
N LEU A 148 3.65 -5.24 11.21
CA LEU A 148 5.09 -4.99 11.31
C LEU A 148 5.54 -5.10 12.77
N ASP A 149 6.69 -5.72 12.98
CA ASP A 149 7.38 -5.79 14.26
C ASP A 149 8.75 -5.11 14.21
N LEU A 150 9.43 -5.01 15.35
CA LEU A 150 10.75 -4.37 15.43
C LEU A 150 11.78 -5.09 14.56
N ALA A 151 11.73 -6.42 14.45
CA ALA A 151 12.66 -7.19 13.64
C ALA A 151 12.51 -6.89 12.14
N ALA A 152 11.28 -6.72 11.66
CA ALA A 152 11.00 -6.28 10.29
C ALA A 152 11.54 -4.86 10.06
N LEU A 153 11.33 -3.93 11.00
CA LEU A 153 11.85 -2.56 10.88
C LEU A 153 13.39 -2.50 10.90
N ASP A 154 14.05 -3.36 11.67
CA ASP A 154 15.51 -3.43 11.69
C ASP A 154 16.07 -3.98 10.36
N LYS A 155 15.38 -4.96 9.74
CA LYS A 155 15.73 -5.41 8.38
C LYS A 155 15.50 -4.33 7.33
N MET A 156 14.41 -3.56 7.45
CA MET A 156 14.13 -2.42 6.56
C MET A 156 15.25 -1.37 6.63
N GLU A 157 15.67 -1.01 7.84
CA GLU A 157 16.75 -0.04 8.08
C GLU A 157 18.09 -0.54 7.51
N ALA A 158 18.45 -1.80 7.79
CA ALA A 158 19.65 -2.42 7.24
C ALA A 158 19.62 -2.40 5.70
N TYR A 159 18.48 -2.68 5.08
CA TYR A 159 18.34 -2.65 3.63
C TYR A 159 18.44 -1.25 3.04
N VAL A 160 17.78 -0.25 3.65
CA VAL A 160 17.88 1.16 3.25
C VAL A 160 19.33 1.65 3.32
N SER A 161 20.11 1.22 4.32
CA SER A 161 21.52 1.59 4.44
C SER A 161 22.42 1.08 3.30
N THR A 162 21.94 0.14 2.48
CA THR A 162 22.67 -0.35 1.30
C THR A 162 22.57 0.56 0.07
N PHE A 163 21.63 1.51 0.08
CA PHE A 163 21.45 2.44 -1.03
C PHE A 163 22.38 3.64 -0.89
N VAL A 164 22.91 4.11 -2.03
CA VAL A 164 23.60 5.40 -2.12
C VAL A 164 22.55 6.51 -2.17
N ASP A 165 22.83 7.64 -1.51
CA ASP A 165 21.96 8.82 -1.52
C ASP A 165 21.54 9.21 -2.95
N GLY A 166 20.24 9.45 -3.15
CA GLY A 166 19.67 9.86 -4.43
C GLY A 166 19.19 8.73 -5.35
N VAL A 167 19.38 7.46 -4.98
CA VAL A 167 18.78 6.33 -5.72
C VAL A 167 17.28 6.24 -5.41
N LYS A 168 16.45 6.46 -6.44
CA LYS A 168 15.01 6.24 -6.35
C LYS A 168 14.72 4.75 -6.54
N SER A 169 14.30 4.07 -5.47
CA SER A 169 13.69 2.74 -5.62
C SER A 169 12.22 2.89 -6.00
N VAL A 170 11.81 2.08 -6.98
CA VAL A 170 10.42 2.04 -7.47
C VAL A 170 9.73 0.71 -7.14
N CYS A 171 10.51 -0.31 -6.78
CA CYS A 171 9.95 -1.54 -6.25
C CYS A 171 9.71 -1.43 -4.74
N ASP A 172 8.71 -2.16 -4.28
CA ASP A 172 8.43 -2.32 -2.86
C ASP A 172 9.49 -3.21 -2.19
N TRP A 173 9.38 -3.39 -0.87
CA TRP A 173 10.30 -4.21 -0.09
C TRP A 173 10.49 -5.63 -0.64
N PRO A 174 11.73 -6.16 -0.63
CA PRO A 174 12.00 -7.58 -0.86
C PRO A 174 11.21 -8.49 0.09
N SER A 175 10.87 -9.70 -0.39
CA SER A 175 10.09 -10.70 0.37
C SER A 175 10.75 -11.16 1.66
N GLU A 176 12.07 -11.04 1.74
CA GLU A 176 12.91 -11.43 2.88
C GLU A 176 12.77 -10.44 4.05
N ILE A 177 12.38 -9.20 3.74
CA ILE A 177 12.14 -8.11 4.69
C ILE A 177 10.67 -8.08 5.06
N VAL A 178 9.82 -8.06 4.04
CA VAL A 178 8.36 -7.99 4.19
C VAL A 178 7.75 -9.13 3.41
N SER A 179 7.10 -10.06 4.09
CA SER A 179 6.49 -11.22 3.43
C SER A 179 5.52 -10.77 2.32
N ALA A 180 5.43 -11.56 1.26
CA ALA A 180 4.45 -11.29 0.22
C ALA A 180 3.04 -11.39 0.82
N ARG A 181 2.17 -10.44 0.44
CA ARG A 181 0.74 -10.51 0.76
C ARG A 181 0.12 -11.70 0.01
N ASP A 182 -0.88 -12.33 0.62
CA ASP A 182 -1.65 -13.45 0.06
C ASP A 182 -2.83 -12.99 -0.81
N TYR A 183 -2.98 -11.68 -1.00
CA TYR A 183 -4.03 -11.06 -1.81
C TYR A 183 -3.45 -10.08 -2.84
N LEU A 184 -4.29 -9.74 -3.82
CA LEU A 184 -4.00 -8.75 -4.85
C LEU A 184 -5.05 -7.65 -4.86
N LEU A 185 -4.64 -6.47 -5.33
CA LEU A 185 -5.51 -5.33 -5.61
C LEU A 185 -5.36 -4.91 -7.07
N VAL A 186 -6.34 -4.18 -7.61
CA VAL A 186 -6.28 -3.64 -8.97
C VAL A 186 -5.03 -2.78 -9.16
N SER A 187 -4.64 -2.02 -8.13
CA SER A 187 -3.45 -1.17 -8.15
C SER A 187 -2.12 -1.93 -8.22
N ASP A 188 -2.11 -3.26 -8.04
CA ASP A 188 -0.91 -4.07 -8.20
C ASP A 188 -0.60 -4.38 -9.68
N PHE A 189 -1.51 -4.06 -10.60
CA PHE A 189 -1.44 -4.34 -12.03
C PHE A 189 -1.27 -3.06 -12.86
N PRO A 190 -0.71 -3.16 -14.08
CA PRO A 190 -0.57 -2.00 -14.95
C PRO A 190 -1.94 -1.45 -15.37
N LEU A 191 -2.19 -0.17 -15.09
CA LEU A 191 -3.45 0.49 -15.48
C LEU A 191 -3.51 0.78 -16.99
N GLU A 192 -2.36 0.84 -17.65
CA GLU A 192 -2.23 1.09 -19.08
C GLU A 192 -1.36 0.04 -19.78
N GLU A 193 -1.59 -0.16 -21.08
CA GLU A 193 -0.75 -1.00 -21.93
C GLU A 193 0.69 -0.50 -22.03
N TYR A 194 1.65 -1.39 -22.26
CA TYR A 194 3.08 -1.05 -22.36
C TYR A 194 3.38 0.02 -23.42
N GLY A 195 2.67 0.01 -24.56
CA GLY A 195 2.88 0.94 -25.66
C GLY A 195 2.30 2.35 -25.45
N ASN A 196 1.46 2.56 -24.44
CA ASN A 196 0.86 3.87 -24.19
C ASN A 196 1.90 4.82 -23.58
N ARG A 197 2.24 5.91 -24.27
CA ARG A 197 3.17 6.94 -23.77
C ARG A 197 2.48 8.22 -23.30
N ASN A 198 1.15 8.27 -23.40
CA ASN A 198 0.35 9.42 -23.01
C ASN A 198 -0.08 9.35 -21.53
N GLY A 199 0.49 8.42 -20.77
CA GLY A 199 0.08 8.11 -19.40
C GLY A 199 0.19 9.32 -18.49
N VAL A 200 -0.96 9.76 -17.98
CA VAL A 200 -1.06 10.62 -16.80
C VAL A 200 -0.48 9.83 -15.62
N ASN A 201 0.06 10.53 -14.61
CA ASN A 201 0.83 10.04 -13.44
C ASN A 201 0.20 8.91 -12.56
N GLU A 202 -0.77 8.15 -13.04
CA GLU A 202 -1.61 7.26 -12.24
C GLU A 202 -1.00 5.88 -11.94
N ASP A 203 0.19 5.56 -12.46
CA ASP A 203 0.86 4.28 -12.18
C ASP A 203 2.41 4.41 -12.14
N PRO A 204 3.00 4.89 -11.03
CA PRO A 204 4.44 5.15 -10.95
C PRO A 204 5.31 3.89 -11.09
N VAL A 205 4.79 2.72 -10.69
CA VAL A 205 5.52 1.45 -10.78
C VAL A 205 5.67 1.05 -12.24
N TYR A 206 4.55 0.92 -12.96
CA TYR A 206 4.60 0.45 -14.34
C TYR A 206 5.09 1.52 -15.32
N ASN A 207 4.93 2.81 -15.01
CA ASN A 207 5.59 3.89 -15.75
C ASN A 207 7.11 3.80 -15.67
N THR A 208 7.65 3.46 -14.50
CA THR A 208 9.10 3.26 -14.35
C THR A 208 9.57 2.01 -15.09
N ILE A 209 8.85 0.89 -14.95
CA ILE A 209 9.15 -0.34 -15.69
C ILE A 209 9.22 -0.03 -17.20
N ARG A 210 8.20 0.64 -17.73
CA ARG A 210 8.11 1.07 -19.14
C ARG A 210 9.27 1.97 -19.55
N SER A 211 9.60 2.96 -18.72
CA SER A 211 10.66 3.94 -19.01
C SER A 211 12.07 3.32 -19.02
N ASN A 212 12.29 2.21 -18.31
CA ASN A 212 13.56 1.50 -18.29
C ASN A 212 13.75 0.53 -19.46
N GLY A 213 12.74 0.33 -20.31
CA GLY A 213 12.81 -0.60 -21.43
C GLY A 213 13.22 -2.01 -20.98
N SER A 214 14.28 -2.56 -21.58
CA SER A 214 14.84 -3.86 -21.19
C SER A 214 15.32 -3.91 -19.73
N GLY A 215 15.77 -2.78 -19.17
CA GLY A 215 16.12 -2.67 -17.74
C GLY A 215 14.91 -2.79 -16.81
N GLY A 216 13.70 -2.57 -17.32
CA GLY A 216 12.45 -2.75 -16.59
C GLY A 216 12.09 -4.21 -16.31
N ARG A 217 12.75 -5.17 -16.97
CA ARG A 217 12.48 -6.61 -16.81
C ARG A 217 12.60 -7.04 -15.36
N SER A 218 13.73 -6.76 -14.71
CA SER A 218 13.94 -7.15 -13.30
C SER A 218 12.89 -6.55 -12.37
N LEU A 219 12.47 -5.32 -12.62
CA LEU A 219 11.42 -4.65 -11.87
C LEU A 219 10.06 -5.34 -12.08
N LEU A 220 9.69 -5.67 -13.33
CA LEU A 220 8.47 -6.40 -13.66
C LEU A 220 8.41 -7.75 -12.95
N LEU A 221 9.50 -8.53 -12.97
CA LEU A 221 9.56 -9.84 -12.33
C LEU A 221 9.34 -9.78 -10.80
N ASN A 222 9.62 -8.62 -10.21
CA ASN A 222 9.40 -8.37 -8.79
C ASN A 222 8.02 -7.80 -8.47
N THR A 223 7.14 -7.55 -9.44
CA THR A 223 5.77 -7.09 -9.15
C THR A 223 4.89 -8.20 -8.60
N ALA A 224 3.91 -7.84 -7.76
CA ALA A 224 2.92 -8.80 -7.24
C ALA A 224 2.11 -9.44 -8.38
N ALA A 225 1.72 -8.65 -9.40
CA ALA A 225 1.00 -9.14 -10.57
C ALA A 225 1.78 -10.20 -11.36
N TYR A 226 3.08 -9.98 -11.63
CA TYR A 226 3.90 -10.97 -12.31
C TYR A 226 4.06 -12.25 -11.49
N ARG A 227 4.38 -12.13 -10.19
CA ARG A 227 4.54 -13.28 -9.30
C ARG A 227 3.28 -14.12 -9.26
N TRP A 228 2.11 -13.48 -9.15
CA TRP A 228 0.82 -14.17 -9.22
C TRP A 228 0.64 -14.94 -10.53
N LEU A 229 0.92 -14.31 -11.68
CA LEU A 229 0.77 -14.97 -12.97
C LEU A 229 1.73 -16.17 -13.08
N LYS A 230 3.00 -15.99 -12.71
CA LYS A 230 4.00 -17.06 -12.71
C LYS A 230 3.56 -18.24 -11.84
N THR A 231 3.18 -17.98 -10.58
CA THR A 231 2.69 -19.01 -9.66
C THR A 231 1.44 -19.69 -10.19
N THR A 232 0.49 -18.92 -10.74
CA THR A 232 -0.74 -19.47 -11.34
C THR A 232 -0.40 -20.44 -12.46
N LEU A 233 0.51 -20.08 -13.36
CA LEU A 233 0.95 -20.96 -14.45
C LEU A 233 1.68 -22.20 -13.92
N MET A 234 2.56 -22.07 -12.92
CA MET A 234 3.29 -23.21 -12.34
C MET A 234 2.37 -24.32 -11.79
N TYR A 235 1.18 -23.96 -11.30
CA TYR A 235 0.21 -24.93 -10.77
C TYR A 235 -0.80 -25.42 -11.81
N LYS A 236 -0.69 -25.01 -13.07
CA LYS A 236 -1.55 -25.47 -14.17
C LYS A 236 -0.90 -26.64 -14.90
N GLU A 237 -1.74 -27.55 -15.38
CA GLU A 237 -1.29 -28.64 -16.26
C GLU A 237 -0.60 -28.04 -17.50
N GLY A 238 0.59 -28.56 -17.83
CA GLY A 238 1.40 -28.05 -18.95
C GLY A 238 2.01 -26.65 -18.72
N ASN A 239 1.93 -26.12 -17.50
CA ASN A 239 2.34 -24.77 -17.12
C ASN A 239 1.71 -23.66 -17.99
N GLU A 240 0.49 -23.87 -18.46
CA GLU A 240 -0.21 -22.96 -19.37
C GLU A 240 -1.65 -22.68 -18.94
N ALA A 241 -2.16 -21.50 -19.31
CA ALA A 241 -3.55 -21.13 -19.10
C ALA A 241 -4.04 -20.17 -20.19
N TYR A 242 -5.33 -20.21 -20.48
CA TYR A 242 -5.96 -19.32 -21.44
C TYR A 242 -6.50 -18.05 -20.77
N PHE A 243 -6.58 -16.95 -21.54
CA PHE A 243 -6.99 -15.64 -21.03
C PHE A 243 -8.32 -15.65 -20.28
N GLY A 244 -9.32 -16.40 -20.76
CA GLY A 244 -10.61 -16.50 -20.09
C GLY A 244 -10.50 -17.12 -18.68
N GLU A 245 -9.64 -18.13 -18.54
CA GLU A 245 -9.36 -18.79 -17.27
C GLU A 245 -8.55 -17.88 -16.35
N LEU A 246 -7.46 -17.30 -16.84
CA LEU A 246 -6.64 -16.34 -16.08
C LEU A 246 -7.45 -15.16 -15.57
N SER A 247 -8.35 -14.61 -16.39
CA SER A 247 -9.25 -13.51 -15.98
C SER A 247 -10.23 -13.95 -14.89
N SER A 248 -10.70 -15.20 -14.92
CA SER A 248 -11.59 -15.73 -13.89
C SER A 248 -10.85 -15.97 -12.57
N LEU A 249 -9.65 -16.54 -12.64
CA LEU A 249 -8.79 -16.73 -11.47
C LEU A 249 -8.40 -15.38 -10.85
N LEU A 250 -8.04 -14.41 -11.69
CA LEU A 250 -7.69 -13.06 -11.23
C LEU A 250 -8.87 -12.41 -10.48
N HIS A 251 -10.08 -12.50 -11.03
CA HIS A 251 -11.27 -11.93 -10.39
C HIS A 251 -11.51 -12.51 -8.98
N SER A 252 -11.17 -13.80 -8.77
CA SER A 252 -11.37 -14.46 -7.46
C SER A 252 -10.35 -14.10 -6.38
N VAL A 253 -9.16 -13.63 -6.76
CA VAL A 253 -8.07 -13.31 -5.83
C VAL A 253 -7.98 -11.82 -5.51
N LEU A 254 -8.62 -10.95 -6.30
CA LEU A 254 -8.67 -9.51 -6.05
C LEU A 254 -9.52 -9.22 -4.79
N LYS A 255 -9.00 -8.36 -3.92
CA LYS A 255 -9.63 -7.97 -2.64
C LYS A 255 -10.03 -6.49 -2.57
N ASP A 256 -10.16 -5.83 -3.72
CA ASP A 256 -10.68 -4.46 -3.76
C ASP A 256 -12.13 -4.40 -3.25
N ASP A 257 -12.47 -3.29 -2.60
CA ASP A 257 -13.81 -3.00 -2.08
C ASP A 257 -14.27 -1.62 -2.62
N PRO A 258 -15.32 -1.56 -3.47
CA PRO A 258 -16.10 -2.69 -3.97
C PRO A 258 -15.32 -3.59 -4.94
N ALA A 259 -15.77 -4.84 -5.06
CA ALA A 259 -15.16 -5.80 -5.98
C ALA A 259 -15.08 -5.24 -7.41
N PRO A 260 -13.96 -5.46 -8.13
CA PRO A 260 -13.75 -4.82 -9.41
C PRO A 260 -14.66 -5.42 -10.49
N TYR A 261 -15.12 -4.57 -11.40
CA TYR A 261 -15.90 -5.01 -12.55
C TYR A 261 -15.09 -5.96 -13.43
N ARG A 262 -15.75 -7.02 -13.94
CA ARG A 262 -15.11 -8.03 -14.79
C ARG A 262 -14.41 -7.44 -16.03
N LYS A 263 -14.94 -6.35 -16.58
CA LYS A 263 -14.31 -5.60 -17.68
C LYS A 263 -12.95 -5.06 -17.26
N SER A 264 -12.87 -4.40 -16.10
CA SER A 264 -11.63 -3.86 -15.54
C SER A 264 -10.61 -4.94 -15.28
N VAL A 265 -11.03 -6.11 -14.75
CA VAL A 265 -10.14 -7.26 -14.54
C VAL A 265 -9.52 -7.77 -15.84
N LYS A 266 -10.31 -7.83 -16.92
CA LYS A 266 -9.78 -8.18 -18.25
C LYS A 266 -8.79 -7.13 -18.76
N THR A 267 -9.06 -5.85 -18.53
CA THR A 267 -8.18 -4.75 -18.93
C THR A 267 -6.81 -4.86 -18.25
N ILE A 268 -6.76 -4.96 -16.91
CA ILE A 268 -5.48 -5.03 -16.19
C ILE A 268 -4.69 -6.31 -16.51
N LEU A 269 -5.38 -7.43 -16.76
CA LEU A 269 -4.73 -8.65 -17.23
C LEU A 269 -4.15 -8.48 -18.63
N SER A 270 -4.91 -7.86 -19.54
CA SER A 270 -4.43 -7.57 -20.90
C SER A 270 -3.18 -6.68 -20.84
N ASN A 271 -3.22 -5.62 -20.04
CA ASN A 271 -2.08 -4.72 -19.84
C ASN A 271 -0.85 -5.48 -19.32
N LEU A 272 -1.00 -6.33 -18.29
CA LEU A 272 0.11 -7.13 -17.77
C LEU A 272 0.73 -8.01 -18.86
N LEU A 273 -0.10 -8.63 -19.68
CA LEU A 273 0.37 -9.48 -20.78
C LEU A 273 1.09 -8.66 -21.87
N THR A 274 0.71 -7.40 -22.11
CA THR A 274 1.48 -6.51 -23.01
C THR A 274 2.86 -6.17 -22.44
N PHE A 275 2.99 -5.99 -21.13
CA PHE A 275 4.32 -5.83 -20.51
C PHE A 275 5.17 -7.09 -20.69
N ILE A 276 4.58 -8.27 -20.50
CA ILE A 276 5.29 -9.54 -20.64
C ILE A 276 5.75 -9.77 -22.08
N SER A 277 4.90 -9.52 -23.10
CA SER A 277 5.31 -9.68 -24.50
C SER A 277 6.50 -8.79 -24.87
N GLU A 278 6.61 -7.62 -24.27
CA GLU A 278 7.62 -6.63 -24.64
C GLU A 278 8.95 -6.85 -23.93
N ILE A 279 8.94 -7.19 -22.63
CA ILE A 279 10.16 -7.19 -21.81
C ILE A 279 10.42 -8.49 -21.02
N ALA A 280 9.53 -9.49 -21.08
CA ALA A 280 9.68 -10.77 -20.35
C ALA A 280 9.22 -12.01 -21.15
N GLN A 281 9.29 -11.94 -22.49
CA GLN A 281 8.92 -13.04 -23.41
C GLN A 281 9.78 -14.31 -23.26
N ASP A 282 10.93 -14.19 -22.60
CA ASP A 282 11.83 -15.29 -22.27
C ASP A 282 11.37 -16.10 -21.05
N GLU A 283 10.55 -15.51 -20.17
CA GLU A 283 9.97 -16.20 -19.01
C GLU A 283 8.60 -16.81 -19.33
N ILE A 284 7.74 -16.06 -20.04
CA ILE A 284 6.38 -16.49 -20.37
C ILE A 284 6.14 -16.31 -21.87
N GLU A 285 5.83 -17.40 -22.55
CA GLU A 285 5.41 -17.41 -23.94
C GLU A 285 3.94 -17.02 -24.05
N LEU A 286 3.66 -16.00 -24.87
CA LEU A 286 2.30 -15.62 -25.23
C LEU A 286 2.00 -16.07 -26.67
N SER A 287 0.94 -16.85 -26.83
CA SER A 287 0.55 -17.42 -28.13
C SER A 287 -0.97 -17.37 -28.33
N ARG A 288 -1.41 -17.45 -29.59
CA ARG A 288 -2.84 -17.54 -29.97
C ARG A 288 -3.05 -18.77 -30.88
N PRO A 289 -3.05 -20.00 -30.32
CA PRO A 289 -3.22 -21.21 -31.12
C PRO A 289 -4.61 -21.31 -31.80
N ARG A 290 -5.58 -20.51 -31.34
CA ARG A 290 -6.90 -20.28 -31.97
C ARG A 290 -7.29 -18.81 -31.72
N TYR A 291 -8.53 -18.54 -31.35
CA TYR A 291 -9.04 -17.20 -31.01
C TYR A 291 -8.70 -16.72 -29.59
N SER A 292 -8.26 -17.60 -28.69
CA SER A 292 -7.91 -17.23 -27.31
C SER A 292 -6.41 -17.12 -27.12
N MET A 293 -6.00 -16.04 -26.46
CA MET A 293 -4.63 -15.88 -25.97
C MET A 293 -4.33 -16.91 -24.89
N ARG A 294 -3.15 -17.52 -24.99
CA ARG A 294 -2.57 -18.49 -24.07
C ARG A 294 -1.27 -17.93 -23.52
N ALA A 295 -1.10 -17.99 -22.21
CA ALA A 295 0.17 -17.77 -21.55
C ALA A 295 0.76 -19.12 -21.11
N LYS A 296 2.05 -19.33 -21.36
CA LYS A 296 2.76 -20.55 -21.01
C LYS A 296 4.10 -20.21 -20.36
N LEU A 297 4.37 -20.76 -19.20
CA LEU A 297 5.68 -20.59 -18.56
C LEU A 297 6.75 -21.31 -19.38
N LYS A 298 7.81 -20.61 -19.75
CA LYS A 298 9.00 -21.22 -20.34
C LYS A 298 9.80 -21.85 -19.20
N TRP A 299 10.14 -23.13 -19.34
CA TRP A 299 10.93 -23.84 -18.35
C TRP A 299 12.34 -23.24 -18.31
N SER A 300 12.70 -22.57 -17.20
CA SER A 300 14.10 -22.34 -16.87
C SER A 300 14.61 -23.53 -16.06
N GLY A 301 15.58 -24.25 -16.62
CA GLY A 301 16.27 -25.31 -15.89
C GLY A 301 16.99 -24.78 -14.64
N SER A 302 17.03 -25.64 -13.62
CA SER A 302 17.80 -25.58 -12.36
C SER A 302 17.38 -24.54 -11.30
N VAL A 303 16.69 -25.05 -10.27
CA VAL A 303 17.02 -24.70 -8.88
C VAL A 303 18.27 -25.52 -8.55
N GLN A 304 19.44 -24.88 -8.48
CA GLN A 304 20.58 -25.49 -7.78
C GLN A 304 20.29 -25.37 -6.28
N THR A 305 20.31 -26.54 -5.63
CA THR A 305 20.28 -26.79 -4.19
C THR A 305 21.28 -25.95 -3.41
#